data_AF-A0A3D1PIY9-F1
#
_entry.id   AF-A0A3D1PIY9-F1
#
_cell.length_a   1.000
_cell.length_b   1.000
_cell.length_c   1.000
_cell.angle_alpha   90.00
_cell.angle_beta   90.00
_cell.angle_gamma   90.00
#
_symmetry.space_group_name_H-M   'P 1'
#
loop_
_entity.id
_entity.type
_entity.pdbx_description
1 polymer ?
#
loop_
_entity_poly.entity_id
_entity_poly.type
_entity_poly.pdbx_seq_one_letter_code
_entity_poly.pdbx_strand_id
1 'polypeptide(L)' 'ITAVQVSTNGGETWETAEKNSPASPHEWTLWRYLWKPEVAATYTLLARAVSQREQQQLEDKNSKDGSAGVLKIQVTLQG' A
#
# COMPACT_ATOMS: atom_id res chain seq x y z
N ILE A 1 -11.40 -3.86 5.94
CA ILE A 1 -10.60 -2.83 5.24
C ILE A 1 -11.53 -1.78 4.64
N THR A 2 -11.48 -0.55 5.14
CA THR A 2 -12.25 0.59 4.63
C THR A 2 -11.55 1.23 3.43
N ALA A 3 -10.23 1.27 3.41
CA ALA A 3 -9.44 1.80 2.30
C ALA A 3 -8.08 1.11 2.19
N VAL A 4 -7.44 1.23 1.03
CA VAL A 4 -6.02 0.93 0.83
C VAL A 4 -5.33 2.25 0.50
N GLN A 5 -4.22 2.54 1.17
CA GLN A 5 -3.41 3.72 0.88
C GLN A 5 -2.08 3.30 0.28
N VAL A 6 -1.63 4.04 -0.73
CA VAL A 6 -0.37 3.84 -1.42
C VAL A 6 0.53 5.04 -1.19
N SER A 7 1.81 4.77 -0.95
CA SER A 7 2.87 5.77 -0.93
C SER A 7 3.87 5.45 -2.03
N THR A 8 4.34 6.46 -2.75
CA THR A 8 5.38 6.33 -3.80
C THR A 8 6.73 6.90 -3.36
N ASN A 9 6.81 7.41 -2.12
CA ASN A 9 7.98 8.06 -1.52
C ASN A 9 8.35 7.45 -0.16
N GLY A 10 8.23 6.12 -0.03
CA GLY A 10 8.70 5.42 1.17
C GLY A 10 7.89 5.68 2.44
N GLY A 11 6.67 6.20 2.32
CA GLY A 11 5.75 6.43 3.43
C GLY A 11 5.66 7.86 3.93
N GLU A 12 6.32 8.83 3.28
CA GLU A 12 6.22 10.25 3.63
C GLU A 12 4.82 10.81 3.34
N THR A 13 4.25 10.50 2.17
CA THR A 13 2.88 10.85 1.79
C THR A 13 2.08 9.63 1.33
N TRP A 14 0.75 9.71 1.48
CA TRP A 14 -0.16 8.60 1.24
C TRP A 14 -1.39 9.06 0.45
N GLU A 15 -1.74 8.32 -0.59
CA GLU A 15 -2.94 8.52 -1.40
C GLU A 15 -3.85 7.31 -1.33
N THR A 16 -5.17 7.53 -1.45
CA THR A 16 -6.15 6.43 -1.39
C THR A 16 -6.24 5.75 -2.76
N ALA A 17 -6.02 4.44 -2.80
CA ALA A 17 -6.15 3.64 -4.01
C ALA A 17 -7.61 3.46 -4.42
N GLU A 18 -7.84 3.27 -5.71
CA GLU A 18 -9.14 2.89 -6.24
C GLU A 18 -9.47 1.48 -5.73
N LYS A 19 -10.63 1.36 -5.08
CA LYS A 19 -11.14 0.09 -4.56
C LYS A 19 -12.18 -0.45 -5.53
N ASN A 20 -12.04 -1.70 -5.98
CA ASN A 20 -13.19 -2.39 -6.58
C ASN A 20 -14.16 -2.72 -5.45
N SER A 21 -15.42 -2.29 -5.59
CA SER A 21 -16.47 -2.62 -4.63
C SER A 21 -16.66 -4.14 -4.58
N PRO A 22 -16.39 -4.80 -3.44
CA PRO A 22 -16.67 -6.23 -3.32
C PRO A 22 -18.18 -6.46 -3.29
N ALA A 23 -18.64 -7.60 -3.81
CA ALA A 23 -20.06 -7.97 -3.78
C ALA A 23 -20.53 -8.35 -2.36
N SER A 24 -19.60 -8.72 -1.47
CA SER A 24 -19.86 -9.13 -0.09
C SER A 24 -18.79 -8.64 0.90
N PRO A 25 -19.12 -8.35 2.18
CA PRO A 25 -18.17 -7.88 3.21
C PRO A 25 -17.03 -8.84 3.55
N HIS A 26 -17.17 -10.13 3.22
CA HIS A 26 -16.19 -11.18 3.52
C HIS A 26 -15.25 -11.49 2.35
N GLU A 27 -15.38 -10.78 1.22
CA GLU A 27 -14.55 -10.99 0.05
C GLU A 27 -13.27 -10.15 0.08
N TRP A 28 -12.24 -10.67 -0.59
CA TRP A 28 -11.00 -9.97 -0.82
C TRP A 28 -11.28 -8.69 -1.61
N THR A 29 -10.78 -7.57 -1.09
CA THR A 29 -10.90 -6.28 -1.77
C THR A 29 -9.78 -6.15 -2.80
N LEU A 30 -10.13 -6.22 -4.08
CA LEU A 30 -9.22 -5.80 -5.15
C LEU A 30 -9.09 -4.27 -5.15
N TRP A 31 -7.88 -3.78 -5.38
CA TRP A 31 -7.57 -2.36 -5.47
C TRP A 31 -6.55 -2.10 -6.57
N ARG A 32 -6.53 -0.86 -7.07
CA ARG A 32 -5.60 -0.40 -8.09
C ARG A 32 -5.11 1.01 -7.77
N TYR A 33 -3.85 1.26 -8.07
CA TYR A 33 -3.26 2.60 -8.03
C TYR A 33 -2.48 2.82 -9.32
N LEU A 34 -2.90 3.80 -10.13
CA LEU A 34 -2.19 4.17 -11.35
C LEU A 34 -1.10 5.17 -10.98
N TRP A 35 0.14 4.83 -11.29
CA TRP A 35 1.29 5.68 -10.99
C TRP A 35 2.22 5.75 -12.19
N LYS A 36 2.68 6.97 -12.51
CA LYS A 36 3.65 7.23 -13.57
C LYS A 36 4.81 8.08 -12.99
N PRO A 37 5.99 7.49 -12.73
CA PRO A 37 7.16 8.26 -12.34
C PRO A 37 7.64 9.16 -13.49
N GLU A 38 7.94 10.42 -13.18
CA GLU A 38 8.43 11.40 -14.17
C GLU A 38 9.96 11.50 -14.20
N VAL A 39 10.63 11.08 -13.13
CA VAL A 39 12.08 11.27 -12.94
C VAL A 39 12.77 9.90 -12.84
N ALA A 40 13.88 9.74 -13.55
CA ALA A 40 14.73 8.55 -13.42
C ALA A 40 15.30 8.48 -11.99
N ALA A 41 14.80 7.53 -11.21
CA ALA A 41 15.15 7.35 -9.81
C ALA A 41 14.71 5.96 -9.32
N THR A 42 15.15 5.61 -8.12
CA THR A 42 14.62 4.46 -7.37
C THR A 42 13.55 4.94 -6.39
N TYR A 43 12.37 4.36 -6.52
CA TYR A 43 11.20 4.64 -5.69
C TYR A 43 10.92 3.46 -4.76
N THR A 44 10.48 3.77 -3.54
CA THR A 44 9.94 2.76 -2.62
C THR A 44 8.44 2.95 -2.54
N LEU A 45 7.71 2.01 -3.14
CA LEU A 45 6.26 1.96 -3.10
C LEU A 45 5.82 1.16 -1.88
N LEU A 46 4.92 1.74 -1.10
CA LEU A 46 4.28 1.06 0.03
C LEU A 46 2.78 0.98 -0.19
N ALA A 47 2.15 -0.13 0.21
CA ALA A 47 0.69 -0.21 0.27
C ALA A 47 0.24 -0.74 1.63
N ARG A 48 -0.71 -0.03 2.26
CA ARG A 48 -1.25 -0.36 3.57
C ARG A 48 -2.76 -0.36 3.58
N ALA A 49 -3.35 -1.32 4.28
CA ALA A 49 -4.77 -1.35 4.57
C ALA A 49 -5.11 -0.40 5.72
N VAL A 50 -6.27 0.24 5.61
CA VAL A 50 -6.91 1.02 6.65
C VAL A 50 -8.18 0.29 7.07
N SER A 51 -8.41 0.15 8.37
CA SER A 51 -9.64 -0.40 8.92
C SER A 51 -10.17 0.55 9.98
N GLN A 52 -11.36 1.12 9.75
CA GLN A 52 -11.94 2.16 10.61
C GLN A 52 -10.98 3.35 10.81
N ARG A 53 -10.28 3.43 11.95
CA ARG A 53 -9.28 4.46 12.27
C ARG A 53 -7.86 3.92 12.41
N GLU A 54 -7.66 2.63 12.19
CA GLU A 54 -6.37 1.97 12.32
C GLU A 54 -5.70 1.77 10.96
N GLN A 55 -4.41 2.05 10.91
CA GLN A 55 -3.55 1.86 9.75
C GLN A 55 -2.62 0.67 10.03
N GLN A 56 -2.37 -0.17 9.04
CA GLN A 56 -1.32 -1.18 9.16
C GLN A 56 0.03 -0.52 9.47
N GLN A 57 0.78 -1.14 10.37
CA GLN A 57 2.10 -0.66 10.77
C GLN A 57 3.11 -0.91 9.65
N LEU A 58 4.01 0.05 9.42
CA LEU A 58 5.06 -0.07 8.40
C LEU A 58 6.12 -1.12 8.77
N GLU A 59 6.29 -1.35 10.07
CA GLU A 59 7.26 -2.29 10.63
C GLU A 59 6.51 -3.37 11.39
N ASP A 60 6.88 -4.62 11.14
CA ASP A 60 6.40 -5.74 11.95
C ASP A 60 7.29 -5.88 13.18
N LYS A 61 6.88 -5.23 14.29
CA LYS A 61 7.65 -5.28 15.54
C LYS A 61 7.62 -6.66 16.21
N ASN A 62 6.77 -7.59 15.73
CA ASN A 62 6.59 -8.90 16.32
C ASN A 62 6.58 -9.97 15.21
N SER A 63 7.77 -10.23 14.67
CA SER A 63 8.10 -11.17 13.59
C SER A 63 7.65 -12.65 13.79
N LYS A 64 6.83 -12.97 14.80
CA LYS A 64 6.43 -14.33 15.15
C LYS A 64 5.13 -14.81 14.50
N ASP A 65 4.25 -13.91 14.05
CA ASP A 65 2.90 -14.28 13.55
C ASP A 65 2.73 -14.23 12.02
N GLY A 66 3.84 -14.14 11.28
CA GLY A 66 3.80 -13.93 9.84
C GLY A 66 3.56 -12.47 9.49
N SER A 67 4.12 -12.04 8.36
CA SER A 67 4.28 -10.64 7.98
C SER A 67 2.95 -9.85 7.98
N ALA A 68 2.70 -9.11 9.06
CA ALA A 68 1.62 -8.13 9.16
C ALA A 68 2.04 -6.75 8.62
N GLY A 69 3.31 -6.63 8.22
CA GLY A 69 3.87 -5.42 7.61
C GLY A 69 3.21 -5.04 6.29
N VAL A 70 3.36 -3.77 5.91
CA VAL A 70 2.87 -3.24 4.64
C VAL A 70 3.55 -3.92 3.45
N LEU A 71 2.85 -3.99 2.33
CA LEU A 71 3.48 -4.33 1.06
C LEU A 71 4.55 -3.27 0.76
N LYS A 72 5.77 -3.71 0.45
CA LYS A 72 6.88 -2.84 0.03
C LYS A 72 7.44 -3.34 -1.29
N ILE A 73 7.53 -2.45 -2.28
CA ILE A 73 8.06 -2.71 -3.61
C ILE A 73 9.11 -1.64 -3.92
N GLN A 74 10.25 -2.03 -4.48
CA GLN A 74 11.22 -1.09 -5.05
C GLN A 74 11.09 -1.08 -6.57
N VAL A 75 11.02 0.12 -7.14
CA VAL A 75 10.93 0.33 -8.59
C VAL A 75 12.03 1.30 -9.01
N THR A 76 12.81 0.94 -10.01
CA THR A 76 13.82 1.83 -10.60
C THR A 76 13.40 2.22 -12.00
N LEU A 77 13.21 3.51 -12.24
CA LEU A 77 13.02 4.07 -13.58
C LEU A 77 14.39 4.41 -14.16
N GLN A 78 14.75 3.78 -15.28
CA GLN A 78 15.91 4.13 -16.09
C GLN A 78 15.49 5.17 -17.13
N GLY A 79 16.37 6.15 -17.39
CA GLY A 79 16.17 7.19 -18.39
C GLY A 79 16.56 6.77 -19.80
#